data_AF-A0AA87RCJ1-F1
#
_entry.id   AF-A0AA87RCJ1-F1
#
_cell.length_a   1.000
_cell.length_b   1.000
_cell.length_c   1.000
_cell.angle_alpha   90.00
_cell.angle_beta   90.00
_cell.angle_gamma   90.00
#
_symmetry.space_group_name_H-M   'P 1'
#
loop_
_entity.id
_entity.type
_entity.pdbx_description
1 polymer ?
#
loop_
_entity_poly.entity_id
_entity_poly.type
_entity_poly.pdbx_seq_one_letter_code
_entity_poly.pdbx_strand_id
1 'polypeptide(L)' 'MPLIDHIGITVEDLARGIAQFDPVMRALGCTRQDADGSVAGTAGTTRS' A
#
# COMPACT_ATOMS: atom_id res chain seq x y z
N MET A 1 -0.92 5.21 16.39
CA MET A 1 -1.28 3.78 16.43
C MET A 1 -1.12 3.25 15.01
N PRO A 2 -0.17 2.34 14.71
CA PRO A 2 0.11 1.96 13.32
C PRO A 2 -0.96 0.97 12.85
N LEU A 3 -1.71 1.36 11.82
CA LEU A 3 -2.82 0.61 11.24
C LEU A 3 -2.28 -0.42 10.22
N ILE A 4 -1.26 -1.22 10.58
CA ILE A 4 -0.38 -1.99 9.69
C ILE A 4 0.82 -1.16 9.22
N ASP A 5 2.01 -1.49 9.71
CA ASP A 5 3.28 -0.83 9.33
C ASP A 5 3.99 -1.57 8.19
N HIS A 6 3.74 -2.87 8.02
CA HIS A 6 4.27 -3.68 6.93
C HIS A 6 3.48 -4.99 6.79
N ILE A 7 2.63 -5.10 5.77
CA ILE A 7 2.18 -6.42 5.29
C ILE A 7 3.27 -6.93 4.34
N GLY A 8 4.23 -7.67 4.89
CA GLY A 8 5.20 -8.43 4.11
C GLY A 8 4.54 -9.68 3.51
N ILE A 9 3.61 -9.50 2.57
CA ILE A 9 3.17 -10.61 1.72
C ILE A 9 4.21 -10.73 0.62
N THR A 10 4.96 -11.82 0.61
CA THR A 10 5.66 -12.26 -0.60
C THR A 10 4.61 -12.63 -1.63
N VAL A 11 4.19 -11.66 -2.42
CA VAL A 11 3.39 -11.95 -3.60
C VAL A 11 4.38 -12.47 -4.64
N GLU A 12 4.30 -13.75 -5.01
CA GLU A 12 4.98 -14.25 -6.23
C GLU A 12 4.62 -13.40 -7.45
N ASP A 13 3.48 -12.71 -7.40
CA ASP A 13 2.94 -11.83 -8.42
C ASP A 13 2.64 -10.43 -7.84
N LEU A 14 3.66 -9.57 -7.81
CA LEU A 14 3.53 -8.18 -7.37
C LEU A 14 2.43 -7.43 -8.14
N ALA A 15 2.27 -7.70 -9.43
CA ALA A 15 1.24 -7.05 -10.26
C ALA A 15 -0.17 -7.40 -9.80
N ARG A 16 -0.40 -8.66 -9.40
CA ARG A 16 -1.67 -9.10 -8.80
C ARG A 16 -1.92 -8.46 -7.44
N GLY A 17 -0.89 -8.36 -6.60
CA GLY A 17 -0.99 -7.68 -5.31
C GLY A 17 -1.40 -6.21 -5.49
N ILE A 18 -0.72 -5.50 -6.39
CA ILE A 18 -1.05 -4.12 -6.75
C ILE A 18 -2.51 -4.02 -7.21
N ALA A 19 -2.95 -4.88 -8.14
CA ALA A 19 -4.31 -4.83 -8.68
C ALA A 19 -5.40 -5.00 -7.60
N GLN A 20 -5.14 -5.81 -6.57
CA GLN A 20 -6.10 -6.05 -5.49
C GLN A 20 -6.10 -4.95 -4.43
N PHE A 21 -4.93 -4.45 -4.04
CA PHE A 21 -4.78 -3.58 -2.87
C PHE A 21 -4.67 -2.09 -3.22
N ASP A 22 -4.20 -1.71 -4.41
CA ASP A 22 -4.11 -0.30 -4.85
C ASP A 22 -5.46 0.43 -4.79
N PRO A 23 -6.60 -0.17 -5.20
CA PRO A 23 -7.90 0.49 -5.07
C PRO A 23 -8.29 0.79 -3.62
N VAL A 24 -7.99 -0.13 -2.69
CA VAL A 24 -8.29 0.02 -1.25
C VAL A 24 -7.39 1.10 -0.64
N MET A 25 -6.10 1.07 -0.96
CA MET A 25 -5.13 2.06 -0.48
C MET A 25 -5.47 3.47 -0.98
N ARG A 26 -5.87 3.60 -2.25
CA ARG A 26 -6.36 4.87 -2.80
C ARG A 26 -7.64 5.36 -2.12
N ALA A 27 -8.60 4.46 -1.86
CA ALA A 27 -9.84 4.81 -1.16
C ALA A 27 -9.60 5.28 0.29
N LEU A 28 -8.55 4.76 0.93
CA LEU A 28 -8.10 5.19 2.26
C LEU A 28 -7.27 6.48 2.24
N GLY A 29 -7.01 7.06 1.06
CA GLY A 29 -6.18 8.26 0.93
C GLY A 29 -4.68 8.00 1.11
N CYS A 30 -4.24 6.76 0.97
CA CYS A 30 -2.82 6.42 1.00
C CYS A 30 -2.14 6.88 -0.29
N THR A 31 -0.95 7.46 -0.14
CA THR A 31 -0.06 7.76 -1.26
C THR A 31 0.82 6.55 -1.54
N ARG A 32 0.90 6.15 -2.80
CA ARG A 32 1.69 5.02 -3.25
C ARG A 32 3.12 5.44 -3.61
N GLN A 33 4.10 4.61 -3.25
CA GLN A 33 5.49 4.73 -3.63
C GLN A 33 5.98 3.39 -4.18
N ASP A 34 6.44 3.39 -5.44
CA ASP A 34 6.98 2.21 -6.11
C ASP A 34 8.50 2.14 -5.96
N ALA A 35 9.02 0.92 -5.83
CA ALA A 35 10.45 0.58 -5.84
C ALA A 35 10.68 -0.72 -6.64
N ASP A 36 11.92 -1.05 -6.96
CA ASP A 36 12.24 -2.26 -7.72
C ASP A 36 11.75 -3.52 -6.98
N GLY A 37 10.70 -4.14 -7.52
CA GLY A 37 10.08 -5.32 -6.95
C GLY A 37 9.26 -5.09 -5.67
N SER A 38 8.94 -3.84 -5.32
CA SER A 38 8.20 -3.52 -4.10
C SER A 38 7.30 -2.29 -4.27
N VAL A 39 6.19 -2.27 -3.52
CA VAL A 39 5.29 -1.12 -3.46
C VAL A 39 4.96 -0.83 -2.00
N ALA A 40 5.12 0.43 -1.61
CA ALA A 40 4.74 0.94 -0.30
C ALA A 40 3.55 1.90 -0.42
N GLY A 41 2.72 1.96 0.61
CA GLY A 41 1.64 2.93 0.72
C GLY A 41 1.72 3.64 2.05
N THR A 42 1.79 4.97 2.04
CA THR A 42 1.82 5.81 3.23
C THR A 42 0.47 6.52 3.38
N ALA A 43 -0.22 6.29 4.50
CA ALA A 43 -1.43 7.03 4.83
C ALA A 43 -1.08 8.48 5.17
N GLY A 44 -1.57 9.44 4.38
CA GLY A 44 -1.54 10.84 4.77
C GLY A 44 -2.47 11.02 5.96
N THR A 45 -1.94 11.33 7.14
CA THR A 45 -2.78 11.71 8.29
C THR A 45 -3.38 13.08 7.99
N THR A 46 -4.50 13.12 7.26
CA THR A 46 -5.37 14.29 7.29
C THR A 46 -6.21 14.19 8.57
N ARG A 47 -5.63 14.69 9.67
CA ARG A 47 -6.43 15.13 10.82
C ARG A 47 -6.74 16.61 10.65
N SER A 48 -7.88 16.91 10.02
CA SER A 48 -8.86 17.92 10.41
C SER A 48 -9.93 18.04 9.33
#